data_AF-A0A0U5A9W5-F1
#
_entry.id   AF-A0A0U5A9W5-F1
#
_cell.length_a   1.000
_cell.length_b   1.000
_cell.length_c   1.000
_cell.angle_alpha   90.00
_cell.angle_beta   90.00
_cell.angle_gamma   90.00
#
_symmetry.space_group_name_H-M   'P 1'
#
loop_
_entity.id
_entity.type
_entity.pdbx_description
1 polymer ?
#
loop_
_entity_poly.entity_id
_entity_poly.type
_entity_poly.pdbx_seq_one_letter_code
_entity_poly.pdbx_strand_id
1 'polypeptide(L)'
;MATRLRLLDDAAWVSVNDEREVGTSEVWPVAETFCSCELAWLVVEAFVDVGVDGRRVEARPHGHCLNCGESGTTPWLPVGKVTDDGFELVEGVRR
;
A
#
# COMPACT_ATOMS: atom_id res chain seq x y z
N MET A 1 18.90 -5.67 14.05
CA MET A 1 18.08 -6.77 13.48
C MET A 1 17.75 -6.40 12.05
N ALA A 2 17.61 -7.39 11.16
CA ALA A 2 17.18 -7.14 9.78
C ALA A 2 15.67 -7.40 9.69
N THR A 3 14.92 -6.45 9.14
CA THR A 3 13.49 -6.62 8.85
C THR A 3 13.35 -7.29 7.50
N ARG A 4 12.58 -8.39 7.43
CA ARG A 4 12.24 -9.03 6.16
C ARG A 4 11.00 -8.34 5.59
N LEU A 5 11.10 -7.86 4.36
CA LEU A 5 10.01 -7.23 3.63
C LEU A 5 9.79 -8.00 2.33
N ARG A 6 8.55 -8.40 2.05
CA ARG A 6 8.17 -9.11 0.82
C ARG A 6 6.68 -9.04 0.57
N LEU A 7 6.28 -9.41 -0.65
CA LEU A 7 4.90 -9.69 -0.99
C LEU A 7 4.58 -11.17 -0.72
N LEU A 8 3.39 -11.46 -0.20
CA LEU A 8 2.89 -12.81 0.07
C LEU A 8 1.58 -13.09 -0.67
N ASP A 9 1.27 -14.38 -0.78
CA ASP A 9 -0.01 -14.91 -1.30
C ASP A 9 -0.41 -14.30 -2.65
N ASP A 10 0.44 -14.50 -3.67
CA ASP A 10 0.23 -13.95 -5.01
C ASP A 10 0.00 -12.44 -5.02
N ALA A 11 0.81 -11.75 -4.22
CA ALA A 11 0.78 -10.30 -4.03
C ALA A 11 -0.49 -9.74 -3.37
N ALA A 12 -1.22 -10.57 -2.63
CA ALA A 12 -2.36 -10.13 -1.81
C ALA A 12 -1.94 -9.41 -0.52
N TRP A 13 -0.69 -9.55 -0.08
CA TRP A 13 -0.21 -8.98 1.18
C TRP A 13 1.17 -8.36 1.08
N VAL A 14 1.33 -7.17 1.67
CA VAL A 14 2.63 -6.67 2.14
C VAL A 14 2.95 -7.35 3.47
N SER A 15 4.11 -7.98 3.53
CA SER A 15 4.57 -8.69 4.71
C SER A 15 5.80 -8.09 5.33
N VAL A 16 5.74 -7.90 6.64
CA VAL A 16 6.86 -7.48 7.49
C VAL A 16 7.16 -8.61 8.46
N ASN A 17 8.40 -9.11 8.45
CA ASN A 17 8.84 -10.23 9.29
C ASN A 17 7.93 -11.48 9.18
N ASP A 18 7.42 -11.75 7.99
CA ASP A 18 6.57 -12.90 7.66
C ASP A 18 5.13 -12.82 8.21
N GLU A 19 4.76 -11.67 8.79
CA GLU A 19 3.37 -11.35 9.16
C GLU A 19 2.64 -10.66 8.02
N ARG A 20 1.31 -10.77 7.99
CA ARG A 20 0.42 -10.17 6.98
C ARG A 20 -0.07 -8.82 7.51
N GLU A 21 0.58 -7.75 7.09
CA GLU A 21 0.35 -6.41 7.66
C GLU A 21 -0.65 -5.57 6.85
N VAL A 22 -0.57 -5.64 5.51
CA VAL A 22 -1.38 -4.79 4.62
C VAL A 22 -1.93 -5.62 3.48
N GLY A 23 -3.25 -5.63 3.30
CA GLY A 23 -3.94 -6.57 2.40
C GLY A 23 -4.72 -5.90 1.26
N THR A 24 -5.00 -6.67 0.20
CA THR A 24 -5.78 -6.27 -0.98
C THR A 24 -7.31 -6.33 -0.78
N SER A 25 -7.80 -6.21 0.45
CA SER A 25 -9.25 -6.19 0.76
C SER A 25 -9.69 -4.83 1.30
N GLU A 26 -8.89 -3.81 1.04
CA GLU A 26 -9.09 -2.45 1.54
C GLU A 26 -9.46 -1.48 0.42
N VAL A 27 -10.21 -0.44 0.81
CA VAL A 27 -10.43 0.73 -0.04
C VAL A 27 -9.62 1.88 0.52
N TRP A 28 -8.71 2.42 -0.27
CA TRP A 28 -7.79 3.47 0.15
C TRP A 28 -8.21 4.84 -0.40
N PRO A 29 -8.30 5.86 0.45
CA PRO A 29 -8.35 7.24 -0.04
C PRO A 29 -6.94 7.66 -0.48
N VAL A 30 -6.77 7.90 -1.78
CA VAL A 30 -5.51 8.32 -2.42
C VAL A 30 -5.70 9.69 -3.05
N ALA A 31 -4.90 10.68 -2.64
CA ALA A 31 -5.04 12.03 -3.18
C ALA A 31 -4.07 12.27 -4.34
N GLU A 32 -4.59 12.81 -5.45
CA GLU A 32 -3.85 13.44 -6.57
C GLU A 32 -2.84 12.55 -7.35
N THR A 33 -2.55 11.33 -6.89
CA THR A 33 -1.44 10.51 -7.42
C THR A 33 -1.86 9.33 -8.30
N PHE A 34 -3.15 9.02 -8.39
CA PHE A 34 -3.64 7.85 -9.13
C PHE A 34 -4.43 8.20 -10.41
N CYS A 35 -5.41 9.09 -10.31
CA CYS A 35 -6.26 9.50 -11.43
C CYS A 35 -6.64 10.98 -11.29
N SER A 36 -7.48 11.49 -12.19
CA SER A 36 -7.91 12.91 -12.19
C SER A 36 -8.92 13.27 -11.10
N CYS A 37 -9.30 12.34 -10.23
CA CYS A 37 -10.15 12.64 -9.07
C CYS A 37 -9.35 13.41 -8.01
N GLU A 38 -9.97 14.41 -7.37
CA GLU A 38 -9.39 15.10 -6.20
C GLU A 38 -9.00 14.10 -5.09
N LEU A 39 -9.89 13.14 -4.84
CA LEU A 39 -9.63 11.98 -3.99
C LEU A 39 -10.11 10.72 -4.71
N ALA A 40 -9.18 9.80 -4.98
CA ALA A 40 -9.49 8.48 -5.50
C ALA A 40 -9.81 7.52 -4.34
N TRP A 41 -10.96 6.86 -4.39
CA TRP A 41 -11.27 5.72 -3.52
C TRP A 41 -10.82 4.45 -4.24
N LEU A 42 -9.56 4.07 -4.03
CA LEU A 42 -8.91 2.97 -4.71
C LEU A 42 -9.29 1.64 -4.06
N VAL A 43 -9.93 0.74 -4.80
CA VAL A 43 -9.98 -0.68 -4.44
C VAL A 43 -8.60 -1.26 -4.72
N VAL A 44 -7.91 -1.76 -3.69
CA VAL A 44 -6.61 -2.42 -3.88
C VAL A 44 -6.85 -3.87 -4.28
N GLU A 45 -6.27 -4.31 -5.38
CA GLU A 45 -6.46 -5.67 -5.92
C GLU A 45 -5.20 -6.52 -5.85
N ALA A 46 -4.03 -5.89 -5.97
CA ALA A 46 -2.72 -6.53 -5.86
C ALA A 46 -1.66 -5.53 -5.44
N PHE A 47 -0.55 -5.99 -4.87
CA PHE A 47 0.67 -5.19 -4.71
C PHE A 47 1.68 -5.51 -5.81
N VAL A 48 2.09 -4.53 -6.59
CA VAL A 48 3.09 -4.76 -7.66
C VAL A 48 4.50 -4.77 -7.08
N ASP A 49 4.74 -3.96 -6.06
CA ASP A 49 6.06 -3.80 -5.45
C ASP A 49 5.94 -3.35 -3.99
N VAL A 50 7.01 -3.58 -3.22
CA VAL A 50 7.15 -3.15 -1.84
C VAL A 50 8.59 -2.73 -1.55
N GLY A 51 8.75 -1.62 -0.82
CA GLY A 51 10.05 -1.01 -0.59
C GLY A 51 10.13 -0.28 0.75
N VAL A 52 11.33 0.21 1.05
CA VAL A 52 11.61 1.01 2.25
C VAL A 52 12.23 2.34 1.87
N ASP A 53 11.76 3.40 2.54
CA ASP A 53 12.37 4.72 2.57
C ASP A 53 12.70 5.05 4.04
N GLY A 54 13.96 4.79 4.42
CA GLY A 54 14.38 4.79 5.81
C GLY A 54 13.61 3.76 6.65
N ARG A 55 12.75 4.23 7.57
CA ARG A 55 11.85 3.38 8.37
C ARG A 55 10.44 3.26 7.76
N ARG A 56 10.10 4.08 6.78
CA ARG A 56 8.79 4.06 6.12
C ARG A 56 8.73 2.89 5.15
N VAL A 57 7.64 2.14 5.19
CA VAL A 57 7.34 1.08 4.22
C VAL A 57 6.37 1.66 3.22
N GLU A 58 6.68 1.47 1.94
CA GLU A 58 5.85 1.90 0.82
C GLU A 58 5.51 0.71 -0.05
N ALA A 59 4.36 0.77 -0.72
CA ALA A 59 3.93 -0.23 -1.67
C ALA A 59 3.38 0.43 -2.93
N ARG A 60 3.32 -0.35 -4.00
CA ARG A 60 2.70 0.04 -5.28
C ARG A 60 1.45 -0.80 -5.53
N PRO A 61 0.29 -0.43 -4.96
CA PRO A 61 -0.96 -1.12 -5.25
C PRO A 61 -1.36 -0.99 -6.72
N HIS A 62 -1.92 -2.07 -7.25
CA HIS A 62 -2.72 -2.11 -8.46
C HIS A 62 -4.19 -2.22 -8.09
N GLY A 63 -5.06 -1.56 -8.84
CA GLY A 63 -6.50 -1.66 -8.66
C GLY A 63 -7.26 -0.61 -9.44
N HIS A 64 -8.45 -0.24 -8.96
CA HIS A 64 -9.30 0.73 -9.64
C HIS A 64 -9.96 1.75 -8.70
N CYS A 65 -10.22 2.95 -9.21
CA CYS A 65 -10.92 4.00 -8.50
C CYS A 65 -12.44 3.79 -8.56
N LEU A 66 -13.11 3.78 -7.41
CA LEU A 66 -14.57 3.68 -7.33
C LEU A 66 -15.31 4.89 -7.92
N ASN A 67 -14.66 6.07 -7.96
CA ASN A 67 -15.30 7.29 -8.42
C ASN A 67 -15.36 7.38 -9.95
N CYS A 68 -14.25 7.11 -10.64
CA CYS A 68 -14.15 7.28 -12.09
C CYS A 68 -13.92 5.97 -12.87
N GLY A 69 -13.65 4.86 -12.18
CA GLY A 69 -13.37 3.57 -12.81
C GLY A 69 -11.97 3.41 -13.40
N GLU A 70 -11.09 4.42 -13.30
CA GLU A 70 -9.70 4.31 -13.77
C GLU A 70 -9.00 3.14 -13.08
N SER A 71 -8.30 2.31 -13.86
CA SER A 71 -7.57 1.14 -13.38
C SER A 71 -6.09 1.28 -13.66
N GLY A 72 -5.24 0.88 -12.72
CA GLY A 72 -3.80 0.98 -12.90
C GLY A 72 -3.01 0.70 -11.64
N THR A 73 -1.71 0.91 -11.73
CA THR A 73 -0.79 0.82 -10.59
C THR A 73 -0.44 2.22 -10.13
N THR A 74 -0.57 2.48 -8.84
CA THR A 74 -0.23 3.77 -8.25
C THR A 74 1.30 4.02 -8.30
N PRO A 75 1.73 5.26 -8.07
CA PRO A 75 3.05 5.55 -7.52
C PRO A 75 3.28 4.84 -6.17
N TRP A 76 4.47 4.99 -5.61
CA TRP A 76 4.75 4.52 -4.25
C TRP A 76 3.84 5.22 -3.25
N LEU A 77 3.10 4.46 -2.46
CA LEU A 77 2.22 4.97 -1.41
C LEU A 77 2.69 4.45 -0.05
N PRO A 78 2.65 5.29 1.00
CA PRO A 78 2.98 4.86 2.35
C PRO A 78 1.96 3.84 2.85
N VAL A 79 2.45 2.72 3.38
CA VAL A 79 1.60 1.69 3.97
C VAL A 79 1.87 1.50 5.46
N GLY A 80 3.04 1.92 5.94
CA GLY A 80 3.34 1.89 7.36
C GLY A 80 4.78 2.28 7.67
N LYS A 81 5.22 1.94 8.86
CA LYS A 81 6.57 2.23 9.36
C LYS A 81 7.05 1.10 10.26
N VAL A 82 8.33 0.76 10.15
CA VAL A 82 9.00 -0.16 11.08
C VAL A 82 9.53 0.63 12.28
N THR A 83 9.05 0.28 13.46
CA THR A 83 9.52 0.79 14.76
C THR A 83 10.30 -0.28 15.50
N ASP A 84 10.78 0.06 16.70
CA ASP A 84 11.47 -0.91 17.54
C ASP A 84 10.47 -1.88 18.21
N ASP A 85 9.18 -1.52 18.24
CA ASP A 85 8.07 -2.31 18.82
C ASP A 85 7.32 -3.15 17.77
N GLY A 86 7.54 -2.92 16.48
CA GLY A 86 6.90 -3.68 15.40
C GLY A 86 6.61 -2.85 14.15
N PHE A 87 5.58 -3.24 13.41
CA PHE A 87 5.05 -2.48 12.29
C PHE A 87 3.88 -1.60 12.72
N GLU A 88 3.90 -0.33 12.34
CA GLU A 88 2.80 0.60 12.53
C GLU A 88 2.17 0.92 11.17
N LEU A 89 0.89 0.57 11.01
CA LEU A 89 0.14 0.84 9.79
C LEU A 89 -0.08 2.34 9.60
N VAL A 90 0.00 2.81 8.35
CA VAL A 90 -0.48 4.15 8.00
C VAL A 90 -1.98 4.12 7.78
N GLU A 91 -2.70 4.96 8.52
CA GLU A 91 -4.14 5.17 8.37
C GLU A 91 -4.45 6.46 7.59
N GLY A 92 -5.64 6.52 7.00
CA GLY A 92 -6.15 7.72 6.32
C GLY A 92 -5.66 7.91 4.89
N VAL A 93 -5.53 9.18 4.48
CA VAL A 93 -5.23 9.57 3.09
C VAL A 93 -3.77 9.29 2.76
N ARG A 94 -3.55 8.52 1.70
CA ARG A 94 -2.21 8.19 1.18
C ARG A 94 -1.81 9.16 0.07
N ARG A 95 -0.54 9.56 0.08
CA ARG A 95 0.09 10.53 -0.83
C ARG A 95 1.55 10.18 -1.05
#